data_AF-A0A4R3KEW1-F1
#
_entry.id   AF-A0A4R3KEW1-F1
#
_cell.length_a   1.000
_cell.length_b   1.000
_cell.length_c   1.000
_cell.angle_alpha   90.00
_cell.angle_beta   90.00
_cell.angle_gamma   90.00
#
_symmetry.space_group_name_H-M   'P 1'
#
loop_
_entity.id
_entity.type
_entity.pdbx_description
1 polymer ?
#
loop_
_entity_poly.entity_id
_entity_poly.type
_entity_poly.pdbx_seq_one_letter_code
_entity_poly.pdbx_strand_id
1 'polypeptide(L)'
;MVEKVFTVKNPTGLHARPATLLVQKASSFPCEITIVKGDKQVNAKSIMGIMSLGVRQGDEIKVVVNGENEDEALQAIGEILESEHE
;
A
#
# COMPACT_ATOMS: atom_id res chain seq x y z
N MET A 1 7.84 14.31 3.89
CA MET A 1 6.95 13.25 4.39
C MET A 1 5.53 13.60 4.02
N VAL A 2 4.82 12.68 3.34
CA VAL A 2 3.40 12.82 2.95
C VAL A 2 2.60 11.61 3.43
N GLU A 3 1.31 11.80 3.71
CA GLU A 3 0.41 10.71 4.06
C GLU A 3 -1.00 10.92 3.52
N LYS A 4 -1.69 9.81 3.24
CA LYS A 4 -3.10 9.82 2.80
C LYS A 4 -3.79 8.51 3.17
N VAL A 5 -5.08 8.59 3.45
CA VAL A 5 -5.95 7.44 3.64
C VAL A 5 -6.57 7.02 2.32
N PHE A 6 -6.56 5.72 2.03
CA PHE A 6 -7.14 5.11 0.84
C PHE A 6 -8.11 4.00 1.23
N THR A 7 -9.19 3.86 0.47
CA THR A 7 -10.11 2.72 0.58
C THR A 7 -9.71 1.65 -0.42
N VAL A 8 -9.44 0.44 0.05
CA VAL A 8 -9.04 -0.67 -0.82
C VAL A 8 -10.25 -1.15 -1.63
N LYS A 9 -10.19 -1.08 -2.95
CA LYS A 9 -11.31 -1.49 -3.82
C LYS A 9 -11.21 -2.91 -4.34
N ASN A 10 -10.00 -3.49 -4.35
CA ASN A 10 -9.80 -4.83 -4.87
C ASN A 10 -10.66 -5.87 -4.10
N PRO A 11 -11.46 -6.72 -4.78
CA PRO A 11 -12.30 -7.73 -4.14
C PRO A 11 -11.53 -8.71 -3.25
N THR A 12 -10.29 -9.03 -3.61
CA THR A 12 -9.43 -9.91 -2.81
C THR A 12 -8.67 -9.17 -1.72
N GLY A 13 -8.81 -7.84 -1.60
CA GLY A 13 -7.98 -7.01 -0.72
C GLY A 13 -6.51 -7.00 -1.15
N LEU A 14 -5.58 -6.86 -0.19
CA LEU A 14 -4.13 -6.93 -0.47
C LEU A 14 -3.58 -8.33 -0.21
N HIS A 15 -4.07 -9.30 -0.97
CA HIS A 15 -3.52 -10.66 -1.05
C HIS A 15 -2.85 -10.89 -2.42
N ALA A 16 -2.49 -12.14 -2.75
CA ALA A 16 -2.10 -12.63 -4.08
C ALA A 16 -1.46 -11.59 -5.04
N ARG A 17 -2.10 -11.33 -6.19
CA ARG A 17 -1.62 -10.42 -7.24
C ARG A 17 -1.60 -8.96 -6.80
N PRO A 18 -2.64 -8.38 -6.17
CA PRO A 18 -2.62 -6.98 -5.73
C PRO A 18 -1.49 -6.67 -4.75
N ALA A 19 -1.23 -7.56 -3.78
CA ALA A 19 -0.13 -7.42 -2.84
C ALA A 19 1.23 -7.44 -3.56
N THR A 20 1.39 -8.33 -4.54
CA THR A 20 2.63 -8.43 -5.32
C THR A 20 2.87 -7.16 -6.13
N LEU A 21 1.83 -6.63 -6.80
CA LEU A 21 1.91 -5.38 -7.56
C LEU A 21 2.26 -4.19 -6.65
N LEU A 22 1.61 -4.10 -5.49
CA LEU A 22 1.89 -3.06 -4.51
C LEU A 22 3.33 -3.13 -4.02
N VAL A 23 3.83 -4.31 -3.67
CA VAL A 23 5.21 -4.50 -3.18
C VAL A 23 6.23 -4.18 -4.27
N GLN A 24 5.99 -4.62 -5.51
CA GLN A 24 6.86 -4.31 -6.65
C GLN A 24 6.91 -2.80 -6.90
N LYS A 25 5.75 -2.14 -6.92
CA LYS A 25 5.67 -0.70 -7.13
C LYS A 25 6.33 0.06 -5.99
N ALA A 26 6.04 -0.29 -4.74
CA ALA A 26 6.69 0.30 -3.57
C ALA A 26 8.22 0.14 -3.62
N SER A 27 8.71 -1.03 -4.03
CA SER A 27 10.14 -1.33 -4.12
C SER A 27 10.88 -0.56 -5.21
N SER A 28 10.16 -0.05 -6.22
CA SER A 28 10.75 0.79 -7.28
C SER A 28 11.07 2.21 -6.85
N PHE A 29 10.54 2.68 -5.71
CA PHE A 29 10.77 4.04 -5.24
C PHE A 29 11.91 4.12 -4.21
N PRO A 30 12.74 5.17 -4.26
CA PRO A 30 13.84 5.42 -3.32
C PRO A 30 13.38 6.02 -1.98
N CYS A 31 12.14 5.77 -1.56
CA CYS A 31 11.56 6.28 -0.31
C CYS A 31 11.08 5.16 0.61
N GLU A 32 10.89 5.48 1.89
CA GLU A 32 10.22 4.60 2.84
C GLU A 32 8.71 4.72 2.67
N ILE A 33 8.02 3.58 2.56
CA ILE A 33 6.57 3.52 2.38
C ILE A 33 6.01 2.59 3.46
N THR A 34 5.16 3.14 4.33
CA THR A 34 4.53 2.42 5.43
C THR A 34 3.03 2.37 5.23
N ILE A 35 2.43 1.19 5.39
CA ILE A 35 0.97 1.02 5.42
C ILE A 35 0.53 0.80 6.85
N VAL A 36 -0.47 1.56 7.28
CA VAL A 36 -1.06 1.52 8.61
C VAL A 36 -2.53 1.13 8.51
N LYS A 37 -2.94 0.13 9.30
CA LYS A 37 -4.33 -0.31 9.45
C LYS A 37 -4.62 -0.51 10.94
N GLY A 38 -5.42 0.38 11.52
CA GLY A 38 -5.61 0.44 12.97
C GLY A 38 -4.25 0.67 13.66
N ASP A 39 -3.92 -0.19 14.63
CA ASP A 39 -2.67 -0.11 15.40
C ASP A 39 -1.49 -0.85 14.75
N LYS A 40 -1.72 -1.51 13.61
CA LYS A 40 -0.67 -2.25 12.89
C LYS A 40 -0.07 -1.40 11.79
N GLN A 41 1.25 -1.44 11.66
CA GLN A 41 1.99 -0.81 10.58
C GLN A 41 3.03 -1.77 9.98
N VAL A 42 3.21 -1.72 8.67
CA VAL A 42 4.21 -2.54 7.97
C VAL A 42 4.88 -1.77 6.85
N ASN A 43 6.08 -2.20 6.48
CA ASN A 43 6.77 -1.71 5.29
C ASN A 43 6.08 -2.23 4.03
N ALA A 44 5.69 -1.33 3.13
CA ALA A 44 5.02 -1.67 1.88
C ALA A 44 5.89 -2.45 0.88
N LYS A 45 7.21 -2.46 1.09
CA LYS A 45 8.19 -3.25 0.32
C LYS A 45 8.31 -4.70 0.82
N SER A 46 7.63 -5.06 1.92
CA SER A 46 7.63 -6.42 2.47
C SER A 46 6.33 -7.14 2.16
N ILE A 47 6.39 -8.14 1.28
CA ILE A 47 5.23 -8.99 0.94
C ILE A 47 4.65 -9.69 2.17
N MET A 48 5.51 -10.19 3.06
CA MET A 48 5.08 -10.83 4.31
C MET A 48 4.38 -9.83 5.24
N GLY A 49 4.88 -8.59 5.31
CA GLY A 49 4.26 -7.51 6.06
C GLY A 49 2.87 -7.19 5.55
N ILE A 50 2.72 -6.96 4.24
CA ILE A 50 1.44 -6.68 3.60
C ILE A 50 0.42 -7.79 3.85
N MET A 51 0.81 -9.05 3.65
CA MET A 51 -0.09 -10.19 3.91
C MET A 51 -0.50 -10.27 5.39
N SER A 52 0.40 -9.96 6.32
CA SER A 52 0.12 -10.01 7.77
C SER A 52 -0.86 -8.93 8.26
N LEU A 53 -1.04 -7.83 7.51
CA LEU A 53 -2.03 -6.80 7.84
C LEU A 53 -3.47 -7.28 7.63
N GLY A 54 -3.69 -8.30 6.79
CA GLY A 54 -5.01 -8.84 6.49
C GLY A 54 -5.97 -7.77 5.95
N VAL A 55 -5.50 -6.96 5.00
CA VAL A 55 -6.30 -5.90 4.36
C VAL A 55 -7.31 -6.51 3.40
N ARG A 56 -8.57 -6.13 3.54
CA ARG A 56 -9.74 -6.60 2.79
C ARG A 56 -10.32 -5.46 1.96
N GLN A 57 -11.19 -5.81 1.01
CA GLN A 57 -11.99 -4.83 0.29
C GLN A 57 -12.78 -3.95 1.27
N GLY A 58 -12.81 -2.65 1.00
CA GLY A 58 -13.51 -1.65 1.81
C GLY A 58 -12.74 -1.17 3.03
N ASP A 59 -11.61 -1.79 3.38
CA ASP A 59 -10.77 -1.28 4.46
C ASP A 59 -10.18 0.08 4.11
N GLU A 60 -10.20 0.99 5.08
CA GLU A 60 -9.42 2.21 5.05
C GLU A 60 -8.02 1.95 5.62
N ILE A 61 -6.99 2.27 4.84
CA ILE A 61 -5.60 2.17 5.26
C ILE A 61 -4.90 3.50 5.03
N LYS A 62 -4.02 3.88 5.96
CA LYS A 62 -3.16 5.06 5.81
C LYS A 62 -1.84 4.64 5.18
N VAL A 63 -1.46 5.34 4.11
CA VAL A 63 -0.14 5.21 3.49
C VAL A 63 0.67 6.42 3.90
N VAL A 64 1.86 6.16 4.43
CA VAL A 64 2.83 7.18 4.86
C VAL A 64 4.08 6.99 4.01
N VAL A 65 4.51 8.05 3.34
CA VAL A 65 5.70 8.04 2.50
C VAL A 65 6.69 9.08 2.99
N ASN A 66 7.96 8.69 3.07
CA ASN A 66 9.04 9.56 3.50
C ASN A 66 10.28 9.33 2.64
N GLY A 67 10.70 10.37 1.90
CA GLY A 67 11.94 10.34 1.12
C GLY A 67 11.79 11.02 -0.23
N GLU A 68 12.71 10.70 -1.14
CA GLU A 68 12.72 11.25 -2.49
C GLU A 68 11.52 10.73 -3.31
N ASN A 69 10.90 11.61 -4.11
CA ASN A 69 9.71 11.33 -4.91
C ASN A 69 8.51 10.81 -4.09
N GLU A 70 8.35 11.30 -2.87
CA GLU A 70 7.31 10.84 -1.95
C GLU A 70 5.87 11.07 -2.45
N ASP A 71 5.60 12.20 -3.13
CA ASP A 71 4.28 12.48 -3.73
C ASP A 71 3.96 11.50 -4.88
N GLU A 72 4.92 11.25 -5.77
CA GLU A 72 4.77 10.33 -6.89
C GLU A 72 4.56 8.89 -6.38
N ALA A 73 5.33 8.49 -5.38
CA ALA A 73 5.19 7.20 -4.72
C ALA A 73 3.81 7.07 -4.05
N LEU A 74 3.36 8.09 -3.32
CA LEU A 74 2.04 8.08 -2.68
C LEU A 74 0.91 7.95 -3.71
N GLN A 75 0.98 8.70 -4.81
CA GLN A 75 0.00 8.64 -5.88
C GLN A 75 -0.03 7.25 -6.52
N ALA A 76 1.13 6.71 -6.91
CA ALA A 76 1.20 5.42 -7.59
C ALA A 76 0.78 4.25 -6.69
N ILE A 77 1.04 4.31 -5.38
CA ILE A 77 0.52 3.33 -4.43
C ILE A 77 -1.00 3.48 -4.29
N GLY A 78 -1.51 4.71 -4.18
CA GLY A 78 -2.94 5.00 -4.13
C GLY A 78 -3.70 4.42 -5.31
N GLU A 79 -3.17 4.56 -6.53
CA GLU A 79 -3.76 4.01 -7.75
C GLU A 79 -3.95 2.49 -7.67
N ILE A 80 -2.97 1.75 -7.13
CA ILE A 80 -3.08 0.29 -6.95
C ILE A 80 -4.15 -0.07 -5.90
N LEU A 81 -4.24 0.71 -4.83
CA LEU A 81 -5.21 0.48 -3.75
C LEU A 81 -6.66 0.72 -4.19
N GLU A 82 -6.86 1.75 -5.01
CA GLU A 82 -8.18 2.18 -5.49
C GLU A 82 -8.59 1.55 -6.81
N SER A 83 -7.74 0.70 -7.41
CA SER A 83 -8.01 -0.06 -8.63
C SER A 83 -8.45 -1.48 -8.34
N GLU A 84 -9.25 -2.04 -9.25
CA GLU A 84 -9.58 -3.45 -9.28
C GLU A 84 -8.57 -4.20 -10.16
N HIS A 85 -7.96 -5.22 -9.59
CA HIS A 85 -6.98 -6.07 -10.27
C HIS A 85 -7.39 -7.54 -10.04
N GLU A 86 -7.78 -8.25 -11.10
CA GLU A 86 -8.04 -9.71 -11.09
C GLU A 86 -6.75 -10.52 -11.15
#